data_AF-A0A0B6ZAI1-F1
#
_entry.id   AF-A0A0B6ZAI1-F1
#
_cell.length_a   1.000
_cell.length_b   1.000
_cell.length_c   1.000
_cell.angle_alpha   90.00
_cell.angle_beta   90.00
_cell.angle_gamma   90.00
#
_symmetry.space_group_name_H-M   'P 1'
#
loop_
_entity.id
_entity.type
_entity.pdbx_description
1 polymer ?
#
loop_
_entity_poly.entity_id
_entity_poly.type
_entity_poly.pdbx_seq_one_letter_code
_entity_poly.pdbx_strand_id
1 'polypeptide(L)'
;QPWFYSLRPFFVNPKPMSVVEISNIGIQFVFDYILYQFLGFKALAYLVIGSFMATSLHPMAGHFISEHYMFVKGYETYSYYGPLNWLTWNVGYHNEHHDFPSIPGSRLPEVRKIAPEYYDHLPCHHSWIKVIWDFIFDPEIGPYSRIKRITKKCQDN
;
A
#
# COMPACT_ATOMS: atom_id res chain seq x y z
N GLN A 1 -1.79 -3.36 -10.92
CA GLN A 1 -1.54 -2.31 -9.91
C GLN A 1 -0.06 -2.20 -9.49
N PRO A 2 0.68 -3.26 -9.07
CA PRO A 2 2.00 -3.09 -8.46
C PRO A 2 3.06 -2.56 -9.43
N TRP A 3 3.17 -3.09 -10.65
CA TRP A 3 4.18 -2.63 -11.60
C TRP A 3 3.96 -1.19 -12.07
N PHE A 4 2.71 -0.81 -12.32
CA PHE A 4 2.39 0.58 -12.66
C PHE A 4 2.70 1.51 -11.50
N TYR A 5 2.42 1.09 -10.26
CA TYR A 5 2.74 1.88 -9.06
C TYR A 5 4.26 2.01 -8.84
N SER A 6 5.02 0.93 -8.99
CA SER A 6 6.48 0.92 -8.79
C SER A 6 7.24 1.62 -9.92
N LEU A 7 6.75 1.55 -11.16
CA LEU A 7 7.43 2.14 -12.33
C LEU A 7 7.04 3.59 -12.60
N ARG A 8 5.81 3.99 -12.30
CA ARG A 8 5.30 5.35 -12.58
C ARG A 8 6.16 6.49 -12.00
N PRO A 9 6.72 6.41 -10.79
CA PRO A 9 7.58 7.46 -10.25
C PRO A 9 8.77 7.81 -11.14
N PHE A 10 9.35 6.82 -11.84
CA PHE A 10 10.48 7.03 -12.75
C PHE A 10 10.11 7.86 -14.00
N PHE A 11 8.82 7.96 -14.33
CA PHE A 11 8.34 8.77 -15.46
C PHE A 11 7.68 10.07 -15.03
N VAL A 12 6.99 10.09 -13.88
CA VAL A 12 6.21 11.25 -13.42
C VAL A 12 7.05 12.21 -12.57
N ASN A 13 7.98 11.71 -11.77
CA ASN A 13 8.85 12.52 -10.93
C ASN A 13 10.21 11.83 -10.76
N PRO A 14 11.01 11.74 -11.83
CA PRO A 14 12.31 11.08 -11.79
C PRO A 14 13.24 11.79 -10.80
N LYS A 15 13.81 11.03 -9.87
CA LYS A 15 14.87 11.51 -8.98
C LYS A 15 16.24 11.22 -9.59
N PRO A 16 17.25 12.07 -9.35
CA PRO A 16 18.61 11.80 -9.83
C PRO A 16 19.15 10.54 -9.16
N MET A 17 19.78 9.65 -9.94
CA MET A 17 20.43 8.47 -9.40
C MET A 17 21.69 8.83 -8.62
N SER A 18 21.71 8.43 -7.36
CA SER A 18 22.83 8.53 -6.45
C SER A 18 23.72 7.28 -6.50
N VAL A 19 24.91 7.38 -5.91
CA VAL A 19 25.83 6.23 -5.77
C VAL A 19 25.17 5.09 -4.99
N VAL A 20 24.37 5.40 -3.97
CA VAL A 20 23.70 4.38 -3.14
C VAL A 20 22.69 3.56 -3.97
N GLU A 21 21.92 4.23 -4.83
CA GLU A 21 20.96 3.54 -5.71
C GLU A 21 21.68 2.66 -6.73
N ILE A 22 22.78 3.15 -7.32
CA ILE A 22 23.62 2.38 -8.25
C ILE A 22 24.23 1.16 -7.55
N SER A 23 24.76 1.34 -6.33
CA SER A 23 25.30 0.24 -5.53
C SER A 23 24.22 -0.79 -5.20
N ASN A 24 23.02 -0.36 -4.82
CA ASN A 24 21.92 -1.27 -4.53
C ASN A 24 21.51 -2.08 -5.78
N ILE A 25 21.41 -1.44 -6.94
CA ILE A 25 21.15 -2.13 -8.22
C ILE A 25 22.21 -3.19 -8.50
N GLY A 26 23.49 -2.85 -8.35
CA GLY A 26 24.59 -3.80 -8.54
C GLY A 26 24.51 -5.01 -7.60
N ILE A 27 24.23 -4.79 -6.32
CA ILE A 27 24.06 -5.86 -5.32
C ILE A 27 22.88 -6.77 -5.69
N GLN A 28 21.73 -6.21 -6.07
CA GLN A 28 20.55 -7.01 -6.47
C GLN A 28 20.86 -7.89 -7.69
N PHE A 29 21.52 -7.36 -8.72
CA PHE A 29 21.89 -8.16 -9.90
C PHE A 29 22.89 -9.28 -9.56
N VAL A 30 23.85 -9.03 -8.68
CA VAL A 30 24.79 -10.06 -8.22
C VAL A 30 24.05 -11.14 -7.44
N PHE A 31 23.12 -10.76 -6.56
CA PHE A 31 22.29 -11.71 -5.82
C PHE A 31 21.44 -12.58 -6.76
N ASP A 32 20.74 -11.96 -7.72
CA ASP A 32 19.92 -12.68 -8.70
C ASP A 32 20.76 -13.61 -9.58
N TYR A 33 21.96 -13.19 -9.97
CA TYR A 33 22.90 -14.02 -10.71
C TYR A 33 23.34 -15.24 -9.90
N ILE A 34 23.73 -15.04 -8.63
CA ILE A 34 24.06 -16.13 -7.70
C ILE A 34 22.86 -17.09 -7.58
N LEU A 35 21.66 -16.55 -7.35
CA LEU A 35 20.44 -17.35 -7.22
C LEU A 35 20.18 -18.19 -8.47
N TYR A 36 20.38 -17.61 -9.65
CA TYR A 36 20.27 -18.32 -10.92
C TYR A 36 21.28 -19.46 -11.05
N GLN A 37 22.55 -19.25 -10.66
CA GLN A 37 23.57 -20.29 -10.75
C GLN A 37 23.25 -21.49 -9.86
N PHE A 38 22.74 -21.26 -8.64
CA PHE A 38 22.50 -22.34 -7.67
C PHE A 38 21.10 -22.97 -7.75
N LEU A 39 20.07 -22.20 -8.10
CA LEU A 39 18.66 -22.64 -8.07
C LEU A 39 17.95 -22.58 -9.43
N GLY A 40 18.61 -22.01 -10.44
CA GLY A 40 18.10 -21.90 -11.80
C GLY A 40 17.01 -20.85 -11.99
N PHE A 41 16.53 -20.73 -13.23
CA PHE A 41 15.53 -19.74 -13.62
C PHE A 41 14.21 -19.85 -12.85
N LYS A 42 13.82 -21.06 -12.42
CA LYS A 42 12.56 -21.27 -11.68
C LYS A 42 12.53 -20.48 -10.37
N ALA A 43 13.67 -20.33 -9.70
CA ALA A 43 13.77 -19.52 -8.47
C ALA A 43 13.55 -18.02 -8.76
N LEU A 44 14.15 -17.50 -9.82
CA LEU A 44 13.91 -16.10 -10.25
C LEU A 44 12.44 -15.87 -10.63
N ALA A 45 11.86 -16.78 -11.42
CA ALA A 45 10.45 -16.71 -11.80
C ALA A 45 9.54 -16.76 -10.56
N TYR A 46 9.86 -17.61 -9.58
CA TYR A 46 9.13 -17.67 -8.31
C TYR A 46 9.18 -16.34 -7.55
N LEU A 47 10.32 -15.66 -7.48
CA LEU A 47 10.43 -14.36 -6.81
C LEU A 47 9.59 -13.27 -7.51
N VAL A 48 9.65 -13.21 -8.85
CA VAL A 48 8.89 -12.22 -9.62
C VAL A 48 7.38 -12.47 -9.54
N ILE A 49 6.95 -13.71 -9.81
CA ILE A 49 5.53 -14.09 -9.78
C ILE A 49 4.99 -14.01 -8.35
N GLY A 50 5.75 -14.46 -7.36
CA GLY A 50 5.40 -14.38 -5.94
C GLY A 50 5.19 -12.95 -5.49
N SER A 51 6.10 -12.03 -5.86
CA SER A 51 5.97 -10.60 -5.55
C SER A 51 4.72 -9.99 -6.19
N PHE A 52 4.43 -10.36 -7.45
CA PHE A 52 3.21 -9.92 -8.13
C PHE A 52 1.95 -10.44 -7.42
N MET A 53 1.92 -11.73 -7.08
CA MET A 53 0.80 -12.36 -6.37
C MET A 53 0.58 -11.74 -4.99
N ALA A 54 1.64 -11.51 -4.23
CA ALA A 54 1.59 -10.95 -2.88
C ALA A 54 1.14 -9.48 -2.82
N THR A 55 1.18 -8.76 -3.94
CA THR A 55 0.84 -7.33 -4.02
C THR A 55 -0.35 -7.04 -4.93
N SER A 56 -1.01 -8.08 -5.45
CA SER A 56 -2.06 -7.90 -6.47
C SER A 56 -3.26 -8.82 -6.26
N LEU A 57 -3.24 -10.05 -6.77
CA LEU A 57 -4.46 -10.85 -6.97
C LEU A 57 -4.83 -11.66 -5.73
N HIS A 58 -5.28 -10.99 -4.66
CA HIS A 58 -5.81 -11.66 -3.46
C HIS A 58 -6.67 -10.70 -2.63
N PRO A 59 -7.58 -11.22 -1.77
CA PRO A 59 -8.46 -10.41 -0.93
C PRO A 59 -7.74 -9.34 -0.10
N MET A 60 -6.54 -9.64 0.41
CA MET A 60 -5.80 -8.71 1.25
C MET A 60 -5.22 -7.54 0.44
N ALA A 61 -5.01 -7.65 -0.87
CA ALA A 61 -4.55 -6.52 -1.70
C ALA A 61 -5.54 -5.35 -1.71
N GLY A 62 -6.79 -5.58 -1.30
CA GLY A 62 -7.76 -4.51 -1.09
C GLY A 62 -7.31 -3.47 -0.07
N HIS A 63 -6.37 -3.78 0.83
CA HIS A 63 -5.79 -2.79 1.74
C HIS A 63 -5.14 -1.63 0.99
N PHE A 64 -4.38 -1.91 -0.09
CA PHE A 64 -3.78 -0.85 -0.91
C PHE A 64 -4.83 0.07 -1.53
N ILE A 65 -6.03 -0.45 -1.81
CA ILE A 65 -7.12 0.36 -2.36
C ILE A 65 -7.77 1.17 -1.23
N SER A 66 -8.13 0.52 -0.11
CA SER A 66 -8.76 1.23 1.02
C SER A 66 -7.89 2.34 1.55
N GLU A 67 -6.58 2.20 1.54
CA GLU A 67 -5.66 3.17 2.16
C GLU A 67 -5.31 4.36 1.25
N HIS A 68 -5.60 4.26 -0.05
CA HIS A 68 -5.09 5.22 -1.04
C HIS A 68 -6.14 5.79 -1.99
N TYR A 69 -7.41 5.42 -1.83
CA TYR A 69 -8.52 5.92 -2.63
C TYR A 69 -9.66 6.41 -1.74
N MET A 70 -10.33 7.46 -2.18
CA MET A 70 -11.50 8.02 -1.51
C MET A 70 -12.74 7.20 -1.82
N PHE A 71 -13.31 6.60 -0.79
CA PHE A 71 -14.65 6.00 -0.80
C PHE A 71 -15.72 6.95 -0.26
N VAL A 72 -15.31 7.89 0.59
CA VAL A 72 -16.10 8.98 1.17
C VAL A 72 -15.38 10.29 0.90
N LYS A 73 -16.09 11.27 0.35
CA LYS A 73 -15.52 12.57 -0.01
C LYS A 73 -14.90 13.24 1.23
N GLY A 74 -13.63 13.63 1.11
CA GLY A 74 -12.89 14.29 2.18
C GLY A 74 -12.02 13.37 3.04
N TYR A 75 -12.15 12.05 2.90
CA TYR A 75 -11.34 11.08 3.64
C TYR A 75 -10.34 10.39 2.70
N GLU A 76 -9.05 10.61 2.96
CA GLU A 76 -7.95 10.14 2.10
C GLU A 76 -7.55 8.69 2.36
N THR A 77 -7.78 8.20 3.58
CA THR A 77 -7.40 6.87 4.03
C THR A 77 -8.36 6.34 5.08
N TYR A 78 -8.40 5.02 5.22
CA TYR A 78 -9.42 4.29 5.97
C TYR A 78 -8.77 3.14 6.71
N SER A 79 -9.20 2.96 7.96
CA SER A 79 -8.90 1.74 8.70
C SER A 79 -9.85 0.62 8.29
N TYR A 80 -9.37 -0.60 8.45
CA TYR A 80 -10.08 -1.85 8.24
C TYR A 80 -10.20 -2.60 9.56
N TYR A 81 -11.42 -2.90 9.97
CA TYR A 81 -11.74 -3.63 11.21
C TYR A 81 -12.45 -4.94 10.90
N GLY A 82 -11.85 -5.76 10.05
CA GLY A 82 -12.39 -7.07 9.71
C GLY A 82 -11.44 -8.24 10.04
N PRO A 83 -11.88 -9.47 9.74
CA PRO A 83 -11.19 -10.69 10.17
C PRO A 83 -9.80 -10.87 9.55
N LEU A 84 -9.52 -10.24 8.39
CA LEU A 84 -8.21 -10.37 7.73
C LEU A 84 -7.08 -9.74 8.55
N ASN A 85 -7.38 -8.88 9.53
CA ASN A 85 -6.38 -8.37 10.48
C ASN A 85 -5.64 -9.48 11.23
N TRP A 86 -6.32 -10.61 11.49
CA TRP A 86 -5.68 -11.74 12.15
C TRP A 86 -4.57 -12.35 11.28
N LEU A 87 -4.75 -12.38 9.96
CA LEU A 87 -3.76 -12.87 9.00
C LEU A 87 -2.68 -11.84 8.67
N THR A 88 -2.99 -10.55 8.82
CA THR A 88 -2.09 -9.45 8.45
C THR A 88 -1.50 -8.73 9.66
N TRP A 89 -1.51 -9.34 10.85
CA TRP A 89 -0.98 -8.76 12.08
C TRP A 89 -1.47 -7.32 12.35
N ASN A 90 -2.77 -7.10 12.16
CA ASN A 90 -3.47 -5.82 12.37
C ASN A 90 -3.04 -4.67 11.44
N VAL A 91 -2.49 -4.96 10.25
CA VAL A 91 -2.20 -3.93 9.22
C VAL A 91 -3.41 -3.04 8.91
N GLY A 92 -4.63 -3.55 9.04
CA GLY A 92 -5.85 -2.78 8.81
C GLY A 92 -6.08 -1.62 9.79
N TYR A 93 -5.42 -1.57 10.94
CA TYR A 93 -5.46 -0.40 11.85
C TYR A 93 -4.58 0.73 11.29
N HIS A 94 -4.96 1.19 10.10
CA HIS A 94 -4.11 1.99 9.25
C HIS A 94 -4.02 3.44 9.73
N ASN A 95 -5.14 4.03 10.18
CA ASN A 95 -5.12 5.40 10.70
C ASN A 95 -4.30 5.43 12.00
N GLU A 96 -4.51 4.46 12.88
CA GLU A 96 -3.74 4.31 14.12
C GLU A 96 -2.25 4.12 13.84
N HIS A 97 -1.90 3.32 12.82
CA HIS A 97 -0.52 3.14 12.41
C HIS A 97 0.11 4.44 11.90
N HIS A 98 -0.60 5.22 11.09
CA HIS A 98 -0.06 6.47 10.56
C HIS A 98 0.06 7.58 11.62
N ASP A 99 -0.83 7.60 12.61
CA ASP A 99 -0.72 8.51 13.75
C ASP A 99 0.43 8.09 14.69
N PHE A 100 0.62 6.79 14.90
CA PHE A 100 1.61 6.22 15.82
C PHE A 100 2.50 5.16 15.16
N PRO A 101 3.38 5.53 14.21
CA PRO A 101 4.13 4.58 13.38
C PRO A 101 5.16 3.75 14.18
N SER A 102 5.49 4.17 15.40
CA SER A 102 6.39 3.45 16.29
C SER A 102 5.70 2.37 17.14
N ILE A 103 4.36 2.30 17.14
CA ILE A 103 3.62 1.27 17.88
C ILE A 103 3.55 0.00 17.02
N PRO A 104 3.91 -1.17 17.57
CA PRO A 104 3.84 -2.43 16.82
C PRO A 104 2.39 -2.77 16.46
N GLY A 105 2.19 -3.38 15.29
CA GLY A 105 0.87 -3.80 14.79
C GLY A 105 0.04 -4.58 15.80
N SER A 106 0.68 -5.43 16.61
CA SER A 106 0.02 -6.22 17.67
C SER A 106 -0.68 -5.36 18.73
N ARG A 107 -0.29 -4.09 18.91
CA ARG A 107 -0.87 -3.15 19.89
C ARG A 107 -1.75 -2.07 19.28
N LEU A 108 -1.87 -1.99 17.95
CA LEU A 108 -2.78 -1.02 17.32
C LEU A 108 -4.26 -1.16 17.74
N PRO A 109 -4.79 -2.38 18.02
CA PRO A 109 -6.13 -2.50 18.61
C PRO A 109 -6.27 -1.82 19.98
N GLU A 110 -5.18 -1.70 20.74
CA GLU A 110 -5.17 -1.01 22.03
C GLU A 110 -5.20 0.51 21.84
N VAL A 111 -4.46 1.04 20.85
CA VAL A 111 -4.48 2.46 20.48
C VAL A 111 -5.91 2.94 20.22
N ARG A 112 -6.67 2.20 19.40
CA ARG A 112 -8.07 2.52 19.14
C ARG A 112 -8.92 2.50 20.40
N LYS A 113 -8.71 1.51 21.28
CA LYS A 113 -9.49 1.34 22.51
C LYS A 113 -9.27 2.46 23.53
N ILE A 114 -8.06 3.01 23.61
CA ILE A 114 -7.72 4.07 24.57
C ILE A 114 -8.03 5.48 24.05
N ALA A 115 -8.25 5.63 22.75
CA ALA A 115 -8.51 6.91 22.08
C ALA A 115 -9.74 6.84 21.13
N PRO A 116 -10.88 6.26 21.55
CA PRO A 116 -12.04 6.03 20.66
C PRO A 116 -12.61 7.34 20.09
N GLU A 117 -12.50 8.45 20.81
CA GLU A 117 -12.96 9.77 20.39
C GLU A 117 -12.32 10.24 19.08
N TYR A 118 -11.12 9.76 18.74
CA TYR A 118 -10.42 10.08 17.51
C TYR A 118 -10.78 9.14 16.34
N TYR A 119 -11.24 7.92 16.62
CA TYR A 119 -11.32 6.86 15.61
C TYR A 119 -12.75 6.38 15.32
N ASP A 120 -13.65 6.36 16.30
CA ASP A 120 -14.96 5.71 16.14
C ASP A 120 -15.93 6.47 15.22
N HIS A 121 -15.68 7.76 14.98
CA HIS A 121 -16.46 8.57 14.06
C HIS A 121 -15.90 8.56 12.62
N LEU A 122 -14.71 7.99 12.40
CA LEU A 122 -14.08 7.95 11.08
C LEU A 122 -14.70 6.84 10.22
N PRO A 123 -14.85 7.05 8.90
CA PRO A 123 -15.27 5.99 8.00
C PRO A 123 -14.21 4.88 7.98
N CYS A 124 -14.69 3.64 7.96
CA CYS A 124 -13.85 2.46 7.98
C CYS A 124 -14.44 1.34 7.13
N HIS A 125 -13.60 0.36 6.78
CA HIS A 125 -14.01 -0.83 6.05
C HIS A 125 -14.06 -2.06 6.96
N HIS A 126 -14.95 -3.00 6.64
CA HIS A 126 -15.04 -4.29 7.33
C HIS A 126 -14.75 -5.47 6.39
N SER A 127 -14.62 -5.22 5.08
CA SER A 127 -14.28 -6.22 4.07
C SER A 127 -13.41 -5.62 2.96
N TRP A 128 -12.16 -6.06 2.84
CA TRP A 128 -11.30 -5.70 1.69
C TRP A 128 -11.77 -6.34 0.38
N ILE A 129 -12.51 -7.46 0.44
CA ILE A 129 -13.17 -8.01 -0.75
C ILE A 129 -14.21 -7.03 -1.26
N LYS A 130 -15.00 -6.43 -0.36
CA LYS A 130 -15.97 -5.40 -0.74
C LYS A 130 -15.28 -4.16 -1.31
N VAL A 131 -14.16 -3.73 -0.71
CA VAL A 131 -13.34 -2.62 -1.25
C VAL A 131 -12.93 -2.88 -2.70
N ILE A 132 -12.43 -4.09 -3.00
CA ILE A 132 -12.08 -4.48 -4.38
C ILE A 132 -13.32 -4.48 -5.28
N TRP A 133 -14.43 -5.05 -4.81
CA TRP A 133 -15.69 -5.10 -5.55
C TRP A 133 -16.19 -3.71 -5.91
N ASP A 134 -16.33 -2.83 -4.92
CA ASP A 134 -16.77 -1.45 -5.11
C ASP A 134 -15.83 -0.72 -6.07
N PHE A 135 -14.51 -0.87 -5.93
CA PHE A 135 -13.55 -0.22 -6.83
C PHE A 135 -13.66 -0.67 -8.29
N ILE A 136 -14.15 -1.89 -8.56
CA ILE A 136 -14.31 -2.42 -9.92
C ILE A 136 -15.68 -2.06 -10.50
N PHE A 137 -16.73 -2.10 -9.68
CA PHE A 137 -18.12 -2.08 -10.15
C PHE A 137 -18.89 -0.81 -9.80
N ASP A 138 -18.44 -0.02 -8.83
CA ASP A 138 -19.06 1.26 -8.50
C ASP A 138 -18.53 2.36 -9.43
N PRO A 139 -19.38 2.98 -10.28
CA PRO A 139 -18.94 4.01 -11.20
C PRO A 139 -18.44 5.29 -10.51
N GLU A 140 -18.76 5.50 -9.23
CA GLU A 140 -18.30 6.67 -8.47
C GLU A 140 -16.87 6.50 -7.90
N ILE A 141 -16.35 5.26 -7.89
CA ILE A 141 -15.07 4.91 -7.29
C ILE A 141 -14.12 4.42 -8.39
N GLY A 142 -12.90 4.99 -8.44
CA GLY A 142 -11.92 4.51 -9.39
C GLY A 142 -10.53 5.12 -9.23
N PRO A 143 -9.66 4.96 -10.25
CA PRO A 143 -8.26 5.39 -10.20
C PRO A 143 -8.04 6.88 -9.89
N TYR A 144 -9.06 7.71 -10.12
CA TYR A 144 -9.02 9.16 -9.93
C TYR A 144 -9.67 9.63 -8.62
N SER A 145 -10.30 8.73 -7.86
CA SER A 145 -10.90 9.02 -6.55
C SER A 145 -9.80 9.22 -5.52
N ARG A 146 -9.07 10.34 -5.60
CA ARG A 146 -7.94 10.70 -4.75
C ARG A 146 -7.93 12.21 -4.49
N ILE A 147 -7.51 12.63 -3.31
CA ILE A 147 -7.29 14.05 -3.03
C ILE A 147 -5.94 14.48 -3.62
N LYS A 148 -5.94 15.59 -4.36
CA LYS A 148 -4.73 16.32 -4.73
C LYS A 148 -4.65 17.58 -3.89
N ARG A 149 -3.62 17.68 -3.06
CA ARG A 149 -3.34 18.91 -2.30
C ARG A 149 -2.73 19.94 -3.24
N ILE A 150 -3.16 21.19 -3.13
CA ILE A 150 -2.52 22.32 -3.80
C ILE A 150 -1.17 22.52 -3.10
N THR A 151 -0.08 22.28 -3.81
CA THR A 151 1.26 22.55 -3.29
C THR A 151 1.58 24.03 -3.44
N LYS A 152 2.39 24.60 -2.52
CA LYS A 152 2.78 26.03 -2.54
C LYS A 152 3.25 26.53 -3.92
N LYS A 153 3.94 25.67 -4.68
CA LYS A 153 4.43 25.98 -6.03
C LYS A 153 3.34 26.28 -7.07
N CYS A 154 2.10 25.86 -6.81
CA CYS A 154 0.94 26.11 -7.68
C CYS A 154 0.21 27.42 -7.35
N GLN A 155 0.58 28.13 -6.28
CA GLN A 155 -0.03 29.42 -5.92
C GLN A 155 0.71 30.62 -6.53
N ASP A 156 1.89 30.40 -7.12
CA ASP A 156 2.75 31.43 -7.70
C ASP A 156 2.67 31.50 -9.24
N ASN A 157 1.63 30.90 -9.86
CA ASN A 157 1.33 31.02 -11.30
C ASN A 157 -0.02 31.68 -11.53
#